data_AF-A0A8H5WKF4-F1
#
_entry.id   AF-A0A8H5WKF4-F1
#
_cell.length_a   1.000
_cell.length_b   1.000
_cell.length_c   1.000
_cell.angle_alpha   90.00
_cell.angle_beta   90.00
_cell.angle_gamma   90.00
#
_symmetry.space_group_name_H-M   'P 1'
#
loop_
_entity.id
_entity.type
_entity.pdbx_description
1 polymer ?
#
loop_
_entity_poly.entity_id
_entity_poly.type
_entity_poly.pdbx_seq_one_letter_code
_entity_poly.pdbx_strand_id
1 'polypeptide(L)'
;MSFRKRNVVIGAAGASSPTARQEKSLAPGTRPSPLDGRLTTSTGTQSLDQLLSGHAGMPMGTSLLVEETGTTDFGGVLLRYYAAEGLVQGHQVHLLGFGDAWRRELPGLGSPGGAKKSSKHNSSSDDKMKIAWRYETLGQRNVPARDPQASASTGQTTNTFCHEFDLTKRLENNAIKGQLHAMPVEGPLASPTNTPFHKFVTDVSSKIKNSPPSTVHRIVVPNLLSPTLYNSAASQPREILKFLHALRGLLRQFSTQVTAFVTIPVTLFPRSTGLTRWMELLCDGVLELIPLQHQAPAIREPGSDNKGQGLLRAHSLPVFHEKGGGLEGAMASISDPVRISKIAGRYLIFDSEAAAFLRRNENINGTLTGTAPQQPTQNIFLGLPIELRPEEVETLLQKNVAYLVDDVAAHQAVLHNPNSEARKLYLDSLRTKKDTARQVLAEKNAKRAAEVAEKHGKSRRCTPGNPDDGTNIQGDRIEMITRQQDTAHKSLSVTPTSSGSLISQDAERAHQVTNPTRGPLCGFLLTSGYYMTPGLRFGAKYSVYPGDPLRFHAHYMANQYDWAEEIPILDIVAGGRLATAVKKAYLVGAQQPQTDKTVDDGKMRTFSIEWAAM
;
A
#
# COMPACT_ATOMS: atom_id res chain seq x y z
N MET A 1 50.03 -12.46 7.56
CA MET A 1 50.44 -11.38 8.48
C MET A 1 49.18 -10.75 9.06
N SER A 2 48.95 -10.91 10.36
CA SER A 2 47.75 -10.40 11.04
C SER A 2 48.02 -8.96 11.49
N PHE A 3 47.12 -8.04 11.17
CA PHE A 3 47.22 -6.64 11.61
C PHE A 3 46.30 -6.43 12.81
N ARG A 4 46.89 -6.08 13.97
CA ARG A 4 46.18 -5.62 15.16
C ARG A 4 46.06 -4.10 15.14
N LYS A 5 44.87 -3.57 15.44
CA LYS A 5 44.60 -2.15 15.62
C LYS A 5 45.22 -1.66 16.94
N ARG A 6 46.16 -0.70 16.87
CA ARG A 6 46.58 0.11 18.02
C ARG A 6 45.76 1.40 18.04
N ASN A 7 45.10 1.69 19.15
CA ASN A 7 44.56 3.01 19.41
C ASN A 7 45.65 3.84 20.09
N VAL A 8 46.24 4.78 19.37
CA VAL A 8 47.05 5.85 19.96
C VAL A 8 46.20 7.11 19.90
N VAL A 9 45.87 7.67 21.06
CA VAL A 9 45.21 8.97 21.19
C VAL A 9 46.32 10.01 21.27
N ILE A 10 46.36 10.93 20.31
CA ILE A 10 47.23 12.11 20.36
C ILE A 10 46.54 13.13 21.27
N GLY A 11 47.08 13.34 22.46
CA GLY A 11 46.61 14.34 23.40
C GLY A 11 46.95 15.75 22.93
N ALA A 12 45.96 16.63 22.94
CA ALA A 12 46.17 18.08 22.97
C ALA A 12 45.76 18.57 24.36
N ALA A 13 46.70 19.21 25.05
CA ALA A 13 46.50 19.85 26.33
C ALA A 13 45.72 21.16 26.14
N GLY A 14 44.69 21.36 26.96
CA GLY A 14 43.90 22.58 27.00
C GLY A 14 42.70 22.40 27.91
N ALA A 15 42.89 22.70 29.20
CA ALA A 15 41.85 22.60 30.21
C ALA A 15 40.69 23.57 29.93
N SER A 16 39.49 23.01 29.75
CA SER A 16 38.25 23.66 30.15
C SER A 16 37.42 22.63 30.92
N SER A 17 36.84 23.09 32.02
CA SER A 17 35.99 22.31 32.93
C SER A 17 34.90 21.53 32.16
N PRO A 18 34.50 20.33 32.62
CA PRO A 18 33.39 19.62 32.00
C PRO A 18 32.12 20.42 32.33
N THR A 19 31.66 21.24 31.38
CA THR A 19 30.27 21.67 31.37
C THR A 19 29.42 20.41 31.28
N ALA A 20 28.61 20.18 32.31
CA ALA A 20 27.66 19.09 32.35
C ALA A 20 26.88 19.07 31.03
N ARG A 21 26.93 17.93 30.33
CA ARG A 21 26.16 17.69 29.13
C ARG A 21 24.68 17.73 29.52
N GLN A 22 24.05 18.90 29.44
CA GLN A 22 22.60 19.04 29.58
C GLN A 22 21.97 18.20 28.46
N GLU A 23 21.50 17.00 28.79
CA GLU A 23 20.52 16.31 27.95
C GLU A 23 19.32 17.25 27.82
N LYS A 24 19.14 17.85 26.64
CA LYS A 24 17.90 18.60 26.34
C LYS A 24 16.76 17.59 26.40
N SER A 25 16.00 17.60 27.50
CA SER A 25 14.77 16.82 27.62
C SER A 25 13.81 17.25 26.52
N LEU A 26 13.41 16.31 25.67
CA LEU A 26 12.40 16.54 24.65
C LEU A 26 11.07 16.94 25.30
N ALA A 27 10.24 17.68 24.57
CA ALA A 27 8.89 17.99 25.03
C ALA A 27 8.12 16.70 25.33
N PRO A 28 7.32 16.64 26.41
CA PRO A 28 6.44 15.52 26.68
C PRO A 28 5.63 15.14 25.43
N GLY A 29 5.39 13.85 25.18
CA GLY A 29 4.61 13.42 24.01
C GLY A 29 5.32 13.53 22.65
N THR A 30 6.61 13.89 22.64
CA THR A 30 7.43 13.92 21.43
C THR A 30 8.55 12.88 21.46
N ARG A 31 8.89 12.33 20.29
CA ARG A 31 10.03 11.42 20.12
C ARG A 31 10.70 11.60 18.77
N PRO A 32 11.98 11.23 18.61
CA PRO A 32 12.60 11.15 17.30
C PRO A 32 11.95 10.05 16.46
N SER A 33 11.69 10.38 15.20
CA SER A 33 11.28 9.47 14.12
C SER A 33 12.28 8.32 14.00
N PRO A 34 11.81 7.05 13.97
CA PRO A 34 12.68 5.90 13.72
C PRO A 34 13.36 5.92 12.34
N LEU A 35 12.77 6.62 11.37
CA LEU A 35 13.23 6.66 9.98
C LEU A 35 14.40 7.63 9.78
N ASP A 36 14.31 8.83 10.37
CA ASP A 36 15.23 9.93 10.07
C ASP A 36 15.50 10.87 11.26
N GLY A 37 15.05 10.54 12.46
CA GLY A 37 15.35 11.27 13.69
C GLY A 37 14.62 12.60 13.89
N ARG A 38 13.77 13.05 12.94
CA ARG A 38 12.96 14.27 13.11
C ARG A 38 11.98 14.13 14.28
N LEU A 39 11.59 15.23 14.91
CA LEU A 39 10.64 15.17 16.02
C LEU A 39 9.24 14.78 15.51
N THR A 40 8.61 13.80 16.16
CA THR A 40 7.25 13.34 15.88
C THR A 40 6.42 13.33 17.15
N THR A 41 5.10 13.44 17.01
CA THR A 41 4.13 13.26 18.09
C THR A 41 3.04 12.28 17.70
N SER A 42 2.38 11.64 18.66
CA SER A 42 1.30 10.70 18.36
C SER A 42 0.06 11.42 17.83
N THR A 43 -0.68 10.77 16.93
CA THR A 43 -2.02 11.20 16.51
C THR A 43 -3.12 10.85 17.51
N GLY A 44 -2.79 10.21 18.64
CA GLY A 44 -3.77 9.63 19.58
C GLY A 44 -4.37 8.30 19.10
N THR A 45 -3.97 7.82 17.92
CA THR A 45 -4.44 6.57 17.32
C THR A 45 -3.22 5.77 16.88
N GLN A 46 -2.87 4.73 17.64
CA GLN A 46 -1.66 3.94 17.40
C GLN A 46 -1.59 3.32 15.99
N SER A 47 -2.73 2.88 15.44
CA SER A 47 -2.80 2.33 14.08
C SER A 47 -2.55 3.39 13.01
N LEU A 48 -3.00 4.63 13.22
CA LEU A 48 -2.74 5.74 12.31
C LEU A 48 -1.26 6.17 12.38
N ASP A 49 -0.67 6.23 13.58
CA ASP A 49 0.75 6.53 13.77
C ASP A 49 1.65 5.59 12.95
N GLN A 50 1.29 4.31 12.88
CA GLN A 50 2.02 3.30 12.10
C GLN A 50 1.94 3.51 10.59
N LEU A 51 0.86 4.13 10.09
CA LEU A 51 0.62 4.36 8.66
C LEU A 51 1.35 5.60 8.11
N LEU A 52 1.85 6.49 8.98
CA LEU A 52 2.51 7.74 8.60
C LEU A 52 3.97 7.51 8.16
N SER A 53 4.15 6.83 7.02
CA SER A 53 5.43 6.67 6.29
C SER A 53 6.61 6.20 7.14
N GLY A 54 6.39 5.32 8.12
CA GLY A 54 7.45 4.80 9.00
C GLY A 54 7.96 5.78 10.06
N HIS A 55 7.40 6.99 10.14
CA HIS A 55 7.70 7.95 11.22
C HIS A 55 7.09 7.53 12.57
N ALA A 56 6.18 6.56 12.57
CA ALA A 56 5.49 6.03 13.75
C ALA A 56 4.86 7.16 14.59
N GLY A 57 4.21 8.11 13.92
CA GLY A 57 3.71 9.36 14.49
C GLY A 57 3.68 10.47 13.47
N MET A 58 3.00 11.56 13.82
CA MET A 58 2.91 12.78 13.01
C MET A 58 4.21 13.60 13.12
N PRO A 59 4.94 13.84 12.02
CA PRO A 59 6.10 14.72 12.03
C PRO A 59 5.76 16.15 12.42
N MET A 60 6.61 16.79 13.24
CA MET A 60 6.47 18.21 13.56
C MET A 60 6.60 19.08 12.29
N GLY A 61 5.85 20.18 12.25
CA GLY A 61 5.84 21.10 11.12
C GLY A 61 5.08 20.58 9.90
N THR A 62 4.15 19.64 10.10
CA THR A 62 3.34 19.06 9.02
C THR A 62 1.84 19.11 9.31
N SER A 63 1.05 19.00 8.24
CA SER A 63 -0.41 18.99 8.22
C SER A 63 -0.96 17.68 7.64
N LEU A 64 -2.06 17.20 8.21
CA LEU A 64 -2.81 16.05 7.72
C LEU A 64 -4.23 16.47 7.39
N LEU A 65 -4.63 16.28 6.13
CA LEU A 65 -6.00 16.44 5.65
C LEU A 65 -6.67 15.06 5.61
N VAL A 66 -7.79 14.92 6.30
CA VAL A 66 -8.63 13.71 6.28
C VAL A 66 -9.93 14.02 5.56
N GLU A 67 -10.08 13.40 4.40
CA GLU A 67 -11.24 13.44 3.55
C GLU A 67 -12.20 12.33 3.97
N GLU A 68 -13.49 12.62 4.06
CA GLU A 68 -14.50 11.61 4.38
C GLU A 68 -15.64 11.63 3.37
N THR A 69 -15.94 10.45 2.81
CA THR A 69 -17.07 10.24 1.89
C THR A 69 -18.30 9.78 2.67
N GLY A 70 -19.48 10.23 2.26
CA GLY A 70 -20.76 9.86 2.90
C GLY A 70 -21.18 10.83 4.01
N THR A 71 -21.90 10.30 4.99
CA THR A 71 -22.54 11.04 6.09
C THR A 71 -22.08 10.58 7.48
N THR A 72 -21.03 9.75 7.55
CA THR A 72 -20.41 9.34 8.81
C THR A 72 -19.47 10.42 9.33
N ASP A 73 -19.00 10.27 10.58
CA ASP A 73 -18.07 11.21 11.25
C ASP A 73 -16.81 10.47 11.76
N PHE A 74 -16.26 9.54 10.97
CA PHE A 74 -15.04 8.82 11.34
C PHE A 74 -13.83 9.74 11.40
N GLY A 75 -13.75 10.72 10.51
CA GLY A 75 -12.72 11.75 10.51
C GLY A 75 -12.79 12.60 11.79
N GLY A 76 -14.01 12.99 12.20
CA GLY A 76 -14.22 13.70 13.46
C GLY A 76 -13.79 12.89 14.68
N VAL A 77 -13.98 11.57 14.67
CA VAL A 77 -13.47 10.68 15.73
C VAL A 77 -11.94 10.73 15.79
N LEU A 78 -11.23 10.54 14.67
CA LEU A 78 -9.75 10.62 14.65
C LEU A 78 -9.24 11.97 15.15
N LEU A 79 -9.92 13.05 14.79
CA LEU A 79 -9.59 14.40 15.19
C LEU A 79 -9.80 14.62 16.71
N ARG A 80 -10.83 13.99 17.32
CA ARG A 80 -11.02 13.99 18.78
C ARG A 80 -9.92 13.20 19.50
N TYR A 81 -9.48 12.04 18.97
CA TYR A 81 -8.31 11.31 19.50
C TYR A 81 -7.05 12.19 19.48
N TYR A 82 -6.81 12.88 18.36
CA TYR A 82 -5.68 13.78 18.19
C TYR A 82 -5.67 14.94 19.19
N ALA A 83 -6.83 15.53 19.45
CA ALA A 83 -6.98 16.58 20.46
C ALA A 83 -6.81 16.05 21.89
N ALA A 84 -7.42 14.89 22.20
CA ALA A 84 -7.32 14.27 23.52
C ALA A 84 -5.87 13.90 23.89
N GLU A 85 -5.12 13.31 22.96
CA GLU A 85 -3.69 13.01 23.15
C GLU A 85 -2.89 14.28 23.44
N GLY A 86 -3.16 15.37 22.73
CA GLY A 86 -2.54 16.66 23.03
C GLY A 86 -2.79 17.14 24.45
N LEU A 87 -4.04 17.11 24.90
CA LEU A 87 -4.40 17.57 26.25
C LEU A 87 -3.81 16.69 27.35
N VAL A 88 -3.72 15.37 27.15
CA VAL A 88 -3.11 14.44 28.12
C VAL A 88 -1.58 14.63 28.18
N GLN A 89 -0.94 14.91 27.05
CA GLN A 89 0.50 15.13 26.96
C GLN A 89 0.95 16.51 27.46
N GLY A 90 0.04 17.46 27.68
CA GLY A 90 0.38 18.83 28.09
C GLY A 90 0.53 19.83 26.94
N HIS A 91 0.06 19.47 25.74
CA HIS A 91 0.15 20.31 24.56
C HIS A 91 -0.94 21.38 24.54
N GLN A 92 -0.72 22.42 23.74
CA GLN A 92 -1.67 23.49 23.49
C GLN A 92 -2.51 23.13 22.25
N VAL A 93 -3.81 22.90 22.42
CA VAL A 93 -4.71 22.51 21.32
C VAL A 93 -5.48 23.73 20.86
N HIS A 94 -5.38 24.09 19.58
CA HIS A 94 -6.09 25.22 18.96
C HIS A 94 -7.21 24.69 18.08
N LEU A 95 -8.46 25.01 18.43
CA LEU A 95 -9.65 24.52 17.75
C LEU A 95 -10.33 25.65 16.97
N LEU A 96 -10.53 25.44 15.67
CA LEU A 96 -11.34 26.33 14.82
C LEU A 96 -12.76 25.77 14.67
N GLY A 97 -13.79 26.59 14.85
CA GLY A 97 -15.18 26.21 14.57
C GLY A 97 -16.06 26.16 15.81
N PHE A 98 -15.71 25.29 16.74
CA PHE A 98 -16.48 25.04 17.96
C PHE A 98 -15.91 25.80 19.17
N GLY A 99 -16.74 26.00 20.20
CA GLY A 99 -16.34 26.60 21.47
C GLY A 99 -15.79 25.58 22.48
N ASP A 100 -15.47 26.03 23.68
CA ASP A 100 -14.85 25.21 24.75
C ASP A 100 -15.70 23.99 25.17
N ALA A 101 -17.01 24.01 24.92
CA ALA A 101 -17.89 22.89 25.18
C ALA A 101 -17.49 21.61 24.40
N TRP A 102 -16.83 21.77 23.25
CA TRP A 102 -16.33 20.65 22.43
C TRP A 102 -15.35 19.75 23.20
N ARG A 103 -14.67 20.29 24.21
CA ARG A 103 -13.82 19.52 25.14
C ARG A 103 -14.55 18.35 25.78
N ARG A 104 -15.87 18.46 26.00
CA ARG A 104 -16.71 17.42 26.62
C ARG A 104 -16.98 16.24 25.68
N GLU A 105 -16.66 16.35 24.39
CA GLU A 105 -16.78 15.26 23.42
C GLU A 105 -15.52 14.41 23.32
N LEU A 106 -14.41 14.84 23.93
CA LEU A 106 -13.14 14.14 23.83
C LEU A 106 -13.17 12.79 24.57
N PRO A 107 -12.60 11.73 23.98
CA PRO A 107 -12.64 10.40 24.56
C PRO A 107 -11.80 10.31 25.85
N GLY A 108 -12.24 9.46 26.77
CA GLY A 108 -11.54 9.22 28.04
C GLY A 108 -10.40 8.21 27.90
N LEU A 109 -9.49 8.19 28.87
CA LEU A 109 -8.42 7.19 28.91
C LEU A 109 -8.99 5.77 29.10
N GLY A 110 -8.46 4.81 28.35
CA GLY A 110 -8.73 3.39 28.48
C GLY A 110 -8.19 2.84 29.80
N SER A 111 -8.85 1.81 30.34
CA SER A 111 -8.37 1.15 31.55
C SER A 111 -7.19 0.23 31.18
N PRO A 112 -6.01 0.35 31.82
CA PRO A 112 -4.90 -0.56 31.56
C PRO A 112 -5.30 -1.97 32.05
N GLY A 113 -5.67 -2.87 31.14
CA GLY A 113 -6.06 -4.26 31.44
C GLY A 113 -7.49 -4.67 31.09
N GLY A 114 -8.22 -3.90 30.28
CA GLY A 114 -9.62 -4.18 29.90
C GLY A 114 -9.84 -5.17 28.76
N ALA A 115 -9.12 -6.29 28.70
CA ALA A 115 -9.57 -7.42 27.88
C ALA A 115 -10.82 -8.02 28.55
N LYS A 116 -12.00 -7.76 27.98
CA LYS A 116 -13.28 -8.26 28.51
C LYS A 116 -13.25 -9.79 28.66
N LYS A 117 -13.26 -10.28 29.91
CA LYS A 117 -13.74 -11.62 30.26
C LYS A 117 -15.23 -11.70 29.92
N SER A 118 -15.59 -12.37 28.83
CA SER A 118 -16.95 -12.91 28.64
C SER A 118 -16.98 -14.35 29.15
N SER A 119 -17.38 -14.53 30.41
CA SER A 119 -17.70 -15.84 30.97
C SER A 119 -19.14 -16.23 30.61
N LYS A 120 -19.31 -17.19 29.70
CA LYS A 120 -20.26 -18.30 29.89
C LYS A 120 -19.93 -19.44 28.93
N HIS A 121 -19.57 -20.55 29.55
CA HIS A 121 -19.29 -21.85 28.96
C HIS A 121 -20.59 -22.45 28.41
N ASN A 122 -20.59 -22.95 27.18
CA ASN A 122 -21.42 -24.09 26.80
C ASN A 122 -20.63 -24.98 25.85
N SER A 123 -20.48 -26.23 26.25
CA SER A 123 -19.72 -27.29 25.62
C SER A 123 -20.35 -27.73 24.29
N SER A 124 -19.59 -27.62 23.20
CA SER A 124 -19.63 -28.60 22.11
C SER A 124 -18.35 -28.51 21.29
N SER A 125 -17.88 -29.67 20.85
CA SER A 125 -16.57 -30.03 20.32
C SER A 125 -16.14 -29.30 19.05
N ASP A 126 -14.82 -29.12 18.96
CA ASP A 126 -13.94 -28.94 17.79
C ASP A 126 -14.58 -29.02 16.39
N ASP A 127 -14.32 -27.99 15.56
CA ASP A 127 -13.27 -28.05 14.51
C ASP A 127 -13.24 -26.73 13.68
N LYS A 128 -12.55 -25.68 14.15
CA LYS A 128 -12.56 -24.35 13.47
C LYS A 128 -11.15 -23.73 13.28
N MET A 129 -10.68 -23.86 12.03
CA MET A 129 -9.76 -23.00 11.24
C MET A 129 -8.65 -22.20 11.96
N LYS A 130 -7.45 -22.80 12.00
CA LYS A 130 -6.16 -22.22 12.45
C LYS A 130 -5.54 -21.15 11.52
N ILE A 131 -6.26 -20.66 10.50
CA ILE A 131 -5.68 -19.75 9.47
C ILE A 131 -5.88 -18.26 9.82
N ALA A 132 -7.00 -17.88 10.43
CA ALA A 132 -7.32 -16.48 10.69
C ALA A 132 -6.41 -15.80 11.74
N TRP A 133 -5.81 -16.57 12.65
CA TRP A 133 -4.96 -16.03 13.72
C TRP A 133 -3.56 -15.57 13.24
N ARG A 134 -3.14 -15.97 12.04
CA ARG A 134 -1.82 -15.62 11.50
C ARG A 134 -1.74 -14.20 10.92
N TYR A 135 -2.88 -13.58 10.61
CA TYR A 135 -2.90 -12.22 10.04
C TYR A 135 -2.95 -11.12 11.10
N GLU A 136 -3.52 -11.39 12.27
CA GLU A 136 -3.59 -10.44 13.39
C GLU A 136 -2.20 -10.14 13.98
N THR A 137 -1.28 -11.11 13.92
CA THR A 137 0.09 -10.99 14.43
C THR A 137 1.09 -10.33 13.46
N LEU A 138 0.74 -10.16 12.18
CA LEU A 138 1.58 -9.49 11.19
C LEU A 138 1.50 -7.95 11.29
N GLY A 139 0.39 -7.39 11.79
CA GLY A 139 0.21 -5.95 11.97
C GLY A 139 0.99 -5.34 13.15
N GLN A 140 1.47 -6.16 14.09
CA GLN A 140 2.13 -5.68 15.31
C GLN A 140 3.67 -5.69 15.24
N ARG A 141 4.27 -6.05 14.10
CA ARG A 141 5.69 -6.45 14.01
C ARG A 141 6.71 -5.32 13.80
N ASN A 142 6.30 -4.06 13.82
CA ASN A 142 7.20 -2.89 13.69
C ASN A 142 7.47 -2.21 15.04
N VAL A 143 7.75 -2.98 16.09
CA VAL A 143 8.31 -2.46 17.35
C VAL A 143 9.68 -3.12 17.56
N PRO A 144 10.79 -2.37 17.66
CA PRO A 144 12.03 -2.94 18.19
C PRO A 144 11.79 -3.31 19.65
N ALA A 145 11.84 -4.61 19.94
CA ALA A 145 11.78 -5.14 21.29
C ALA A 145 12.99 -4.62 22.08
N ARG A 146 12.74 -3.96 23.21
CA ARG A 146 13.77 -3.58 24.19
C ARG A 146 13.94 -4.73 25.17
N ASP A 147 15.20 -5.11 25.44
CA ASP A 147 15.60 -6.18 26.35
C ASP A 147 14.90 -6.12 27.72
N PRO A 148 14.38 -7.24 28.25
CA PRO A 148 13.86 -7.30 29.61
C PRO A 148 14.99 -7.65 30.58
N GLN A 149 15.86 -6.68 30.89
CA GLN A 149 16.75 -6.78 32.05
C GLN A 149 17.07 -5.40 32.63
N ALA A 150 16.08 -4.80 33.29
CA ALA A 150 16.31 -3.80 34.32
C ALA A 150 15.30 -4.02 35.44
N SER A 151 15.82 -4.49 36.56
CA SER A 151 15.15 -4.64 37.84
C SER A 151 14.33 -3.41 38.21
N ALA A 152 13.09 -3.63 38.63
CA ALA A 152 12.21 -2.61 39.16
C ALA A 152 12.83 -1.94 40.39
N SER A 153 13.31 -0.71 40.23
CA SER A 153 13.45 0.25 41.32
C SER A 153 12.26 1.20 41.28
N THR A 154 11.51 1.21 42.37
CA THR A 154 10.36 2.03 42.69
C THR A 154 10.56 3.51 42.32
N GLY A 155 9.68 4.10 41.50
CA GLY A 155 9.48 5.56 41.43
C GLY A 155 9.81 6.33 40.14
N GLN A 156 9.61 5.79 38.93
CA GLN A 156 9.68 6.59 37.69
C GLN A 156 8.39 6.48 36.85
N THR A 157 7.74 7.63 36.63
CA THR A 157 6.58 7.80 35.74
C THR A 157 6.94 7.38 34.32
N THR A 158 6.25 6.37 33.78
CA THR A 158 6.43 5.91 32.40
C THR A 158 5.91 6.98 31.42
N ASN A 159 6.79 7.59 30.63
CA ASN A 159 6.42 8.54 29.56
C ASN A 159 5.79 7.77 28.37
N THR A 160 4.47 7.59 28.41
CA THR A 160 3.67 6.96 27.34
C THR A 160 3.60 7.88 26.10
N PHE A 161 3.93 7.35 24.92
CA PHE A 161 3.94 8.12 23.67
C PHE A 161 2.56 8.27 23.01
N CYS A 162 1.72 7.24 23.09
CA CYS A 162 0.34 7.22 22.60
C CYS A 162 -0.50 6.55 23.68
N HIS A 163 -1.52 7.23 24.19
CA HIS A 163 -2.45 6.65 25.15
C HIS A 163 -3.52 5.84 24.41
N GLU A 164 -4.12 4.88 25.11
CA GLU A 164 -5.31 4.18 24.64
C GLU A 164 -6.53 4.97 25.10
N PHE A 165 -7.45 5.32 24.20
CA PHE A 165 -8.69 6.01 24.56
C PHE A 165 -9.93 5.18 24.23
N ASP A 166 -10.93 5.34 25.09
CA ASP A 166 -12.23 4.70 25.02
C ASP A 166 -13.30 5.74 24.63
N LEU A 167 -13.93 5.55 23.47
CA LEU A 167 -15.00 6.42 22.96
C LEU A 167 -16.28 6.40 23.82
N THR A 168 -16.47 5.35 24.62
CA THR A 168 -17.62 5.25 25.54
C THR A 168 -17.46 6.14 26.77
N LYS A 169 -16.23 6.58 27.05
CA LYS A 169 -15.89 7.46 28.16
C LYS A 169 -15.63 8.89 27.67
N ARG A 170 -15.54 9.82 28.62
CA ARG A 170 -15.13 11.21 28.36
C ARG A 170 -13.88 11.56 29.12
N LEU A 171 -13.10 12.49 28.57
CA LEU A 171 -11.85 12.91 29.16
C LEU A 171 -12.08 13.64 30.48
N GLU A 172 -11.55 13.08 31.56
CA GLU A 172 -11.65 13.66 32.90
C GLU A 172 -10.71 14.86 33.06
N ASN A 173 -11.12 15.85 33.86
CA ASN A 173 -10.32 17.06 34.08
C ASN A 173 -8.95 16.76 34.70
N ASN A 174 -8.83 15.71 35.52
CA ASN A 174 -7.59 15.31 36.18
C ASN A 174 -6.54 14.78 35.19
N ALA A 175 -6.97 14.24 34.05
CA ALA A 175 -6.08 13.72 33.02
C ALA A 175 -5.52 14.82 32.12
N ILE A 176 -6.07 16.04 32.18
CA ILE A 176 -5.75 17.12 31.27
C ILE A 176 -4.62 17.96 31.85
N LYS A 177 -3.47 17.91 31.16
CA LYS A 177 -2.26 18.69 31.49
C LYS A 177 -2.09 19.90 30.58
N GLY A 178 -2.72 19.86 29.40
CA GLY A 178 -2.65 20.91 28.38
C GLY A 178 -3.78 21.93 28.48
N GLN A 179 -3.86 22.84 27.50
CA GLN A 179 -4.94 23.82 27.38
C GLN A 179 -5.59 23.75 26.00
N LEU A 180 -6.91 23.97 25.98
CA LEU A 180 -7.69 24.10 24.76
C LEU A 180 -7.96 25.59 24.50
N HIS A 181 -7.63 26.05 23.30
CA HIS A 181 -7.90 27.39 22.80
C HIS A 181 -8.94 27.29 21.69
N ALA A 182 -10.21 27.48 22.04
CA ALA A 182 -11.32 27.40 21.09
C ALA A 182 -11.62 28.76 20.44
N MET A 183 -11.76 28.79 19.12
CA MET A 183 -12.26 29.93 18.35
C MET A 183 -13.60 29.56 17.70
N PRO A 184 -14.72 29.85 18.37
CA PRO A 184 -16.05 29.60 17.82
C PRO A 184 -16.28 30.49 16.59
N VAL A 185 -17.01 29.96 15.61
CA VAL A 185 -17.41 30.70 14.40
C VAL A 185 -18.83 31.24 14.61
N GLU A 186 -19.12 32.42 14.06
CA GLU A 186 -20.42 33.11 14.16
C GLU A 186 -21.59 32.37 13.46
N GLY A 187 -21.33 31.19 12.89
CA GLY A 187 -22.29 30.33 12.22
C GLY A 187 -22.53 30.69 10.74
N PRO A 188 -23.42 29.96 10.06
CA PRO A 188 -23.64 30.10 8.62
C PRO A 188 -24.38 31.38 8.22
N LEU A 189 -25.11 32.00 9.16
CA LEU A 189 -25.87 33.24 8.95
C LEU A 189 -25.04 34.51 9.18
N ALA A 190 -23.76 34.36 9.53
CA ALA A 190 -22.85 35.48 9.74
C ALA A 190 -22.60 36.27 8.45
N SER A 191 -22.23 37.54 8.57
CA SER A 191 -21.95 38.42 7.43
C SER A 191 -20.91 37.77 6.49
N PRO A 192 -21.16 37.73 5.16
CA PRO A 192 -20.25 37.13 4.19
C PRO A 192 -18.91 37.88 4.05
N THR A 193 -18.76 39.04 4.69
CA THR A 193 -17.53 39.83 4.65
C THR A 193 -16.47 39.42 5.66
N ASN A 194 -16.82 38.59 6.65
CA ASN A 194 -15.92 38.24 7.77
C ASN A 194 -15.73 36.71 7.83
N THR A 195 -14.59 36.23 7.35
CA THR A 195 -14.20 34.81 7.49
C THR A 195 -13.34 34.61 8.74
N PRO A 196 -13.45 33.47 9.45
CA PRO A 196 -12.73 33.26 10.70
C PRO A 196 -11.24 32.95 10.49
N PHE A 197 -10.83 32.61 9.27
CA PHE A 197 -9.53 32.04 8.96
C PHE A 197 -8.34 32.94 9.28
N HIS A 198 -8.38 34.22 8.87
CA HIS A 198 -7.27 35.14 9.08
C HIS A 198 -7.07 35.43 10.58
N LYS A 199 -8.18 35.65 11.31
CA LYS A 199 -8.16 35.86 12.76
C LYS A 199 -7.58 34.64 13.47
N PHE A 200 -8.00 33.44 13.06
CA PHE A 200 -7.52 32.18 13.64
C PHE A 200 -6.01 32.00 13.46
N VAL A 201 -5.47 32.14 12.24
CA VAL A 201 -4.02 31.98 12.01
C VAL A 201 -3.21 33.02 12.78
N THR A 202 -3.73 34.25 12.90
CA THR A 202 -3.08 35.33 13.67
C THR A 202 -3.07 35.02 15.17
N ASP A 203 -4.18 34.56 15.74
CA ASP A 203 -4.27 34.15 17.15
C ASP A 203 -3.30 33.01 17.45
N VAL A 204 -3.31 31.95 16.62
CA VAL A 204 -2.42 30.80 16.77
C VAL A 204 -0.96 31.22 16.68
N SER A 205 -0.59 32.05 15.70
CA SER A 205 0.77 32.59 15.55
C SER A 205 1.21 33.39 16.79
N SER A 206 0.32 34.21 17.35
CA SER A 206 0.61 34.98 18.56
C SER A 206 0.86 34.07 19.78
N LYS A 207 0.04 33.03 19.95
CA LYS A 207 0.14 32.09 21.07
C LYS A 207 1.39 31.24 21.00
N ILE A 208 1.82 30.84 19.81
CA ILE A 208 3.09 30.11 19.61
C ILE A 208 4.28 31.00 19.99
N LYS A 209 4.32 32.25 19.49
CA LYS A 209 5.39 33.21 19.81
C LYS A 209 5.50 33.53 21.29
N ASN A 210 4.37 33.55 22.00
CA ASN A 210 4.31 33.81 23.44
C ASN A 210 4.58 32.57 24.30
N SER A 211 4.76 31.40 23.70
CA SER A 211 5.01 30.15 24.41
C SER A 211 6.51 29.79 24.41
N PRO A 212 7.00 29.03 25.42
CA PRO A 212 8.35 28.49 25.40
C PRO A 212 8.59 27.59 24.19
N PRO A 213 9.81 27.55 23.60
CA PRO A 213 10.12 26.72 22.43
C PRO A 213 9.95 25.20 22.62
N SER A 214 9.80 24.74 23.87
CA SER A 214 9.50 23.36 24.23
C SER A 214 8.00 23.02 24.20
N THR A 215 7.14 24.00 23.93
CA THR A 215 5.68 23.82 23.92
C THR A 215 5.23 23.30 22.57
N VAL A 216 4.45 22.21 22.58
CA VAL A 216 3.85 21.66 21.36
C VAL A 216 2.45 22.22 21.19
N HIS A 217 2.13 22.65 19.96
CA HIS A 217 0.85 23.16 19.54
C HIS A 217 0.21 22.25 18.50
N ARG A 218 -1.06 21.90 18.71
CA ARG A 218 -1.85 21.07 17.81
C ARG A 218 -3.01 21.89 17.27
N ILE A 219 -3.01 22.13 15.97
CA ILE A 219 -4.10 22.82 15.27
C ILE A 219 -5.14 21.78 14.84
N VAL A 220 -6.40 22.05 15.15
CA VAL A 220 -7.50 21.12 14.99
C VAL A 220 -8.64 21.84 14.26
N VAL A 221 -8.98 21.35 13.07
CA VAL A 221 -10.01 21.97 12.21
C VAL A 221 -11.03 20.91 11.78
N PRO A 222 -12.09 20.70 12.58
CA PRO A 222 -13.15 19.76 12.24
C PRO A 222 -14.07 20.31 11.14
N ASN A 223 -14.41 19.42 10.20
CA ASN A 223 -15.42 19.60 9.16
C ASN A 223 -15.29 20.95 8.44
N LEU A 224 -14.08 21.20 7.94
CA LEU A 224 -13.72 22.39 7.19
C LEU A 224 -14.70 22.61 6.04
N LEU A 225 -15.18 23.85 5.92
CA LEU A 225 -16.21 24.27 4.95
C LEU A 225 -17.60 23.63 5.13
N SER A 226 -17.89 22.95 6.24
CA SER A 226 -19.24 22.46 6.51
C SER A 226 -20.25 23.62 6.49
N PRO A 227 -21.34 23.54 5.69
CA PRO A 227 -22.39 24.56 5.65
C PRO A 227 -23.11 24.77 6.99
N THR A 228 -22.97 23.85 7.94
CA THR A 228 -23.53 24.00 9.29
C THR A 228 -22.71 24.93 10.19
N LEU A 229 -21.44 25.18 9.83
CA LEU A 229 -20.48 25.89 10.68
C LEU A 229 -19.92 27.15 10.01
N TYR A 230 -19.70 27.09 8.70
CA TYR A 230 -19.09 28.16 7.92
C TYR A 230 -20.12 28.84 7.01
N ASN A 231 -19.98 30.15 6.83
CA ASN A 231 -20.75 30.90 5.84
C ASN A 231 -20.28 30.58 4.40
N SER A 232 -21.08 30.98 3.41
CA SER A 232 -20.76 30.73 1.99
C SER A 232 -19.45 31.41 1.53
N ALA A 233 -19.08 32.53 2.13
CA ALA A 233 -17.84 33.24 1.83
C ALA A 233 -16.59 32.42 2.18
N ALA A 234 -16.64 31.59 3.22
CA ALA A 234 -15.54 30.70 3.59
C ALA A 234 -15.19 29.69 2.48
N SER A 235 -16.16 29.30 1.65
CA SER A 235 -15.95 28.38 0.53
C SER A 235 -15.36 29.04 -0.71
N GLN A 236 -15.16 30.37 -0.71
CA GLN A 236 -14.50 31.05 -1.82
C GLN A 236 -13.02 30.63 -1.88
N PRO A 237 -12.50 30.23 -3.06
CA PRO A 237 -11.11 29.79 -3.20
C PRO A 237 -10.10 30.79 -2.64
N ARG A 238 -10.36 32.09 -2.80
CA ARG A 238 -9.51 33.17 -2.26
C ARG A 238 -9.36 33.09 -0.74
N GLU A 239 -10.40 32.72 -0.01
CA GLU A 239 -10.40 32.69 1.45
C GLU A 239 -9.75 31.40 1.95
N ILE A 240 -10.24 30.24 1.47
CA ILE A 240 -9.76 28.95 1.95
C ILE A 240 -8.33 28.62 1.53
N LEU A 241 -7.92 28.97 0.30
CA LEU A 241 -6.56 28.68 -0.16
C LEU A 241 -5.55 29.59 0.53
N LYS A 242 -5.90 30.86 0.80
CA LYS A 242 -5.08 31.74 1.63
C LYS A 242 -4.94 31.21 3.05
N PHE A 243 -6.02 30.69 3.62
CA PHE A 243 -5.98 30.05 4.93
C PHE A 243 -5.01 28.87 4.98
N LEU A 244 -5.15 27.91 4.07
CA LEU A 244 -4.27 26.73 4.04
C LEU A 244 -2.82 27.09 3.71
N HIS A 245 -2.61 28.07 2.82
CA HIS A 245 -1.27 28.58 2.54
C HIS A 245 -0.65 29.23 3.78
N ALA A 246 -1.40 30.06 4.52
CA ALA A 246 -0.93 30.68 5.75
C ALA A 246 -0.68 29.64 6.86
N LEU A 247 -1.54 28.63 6.97
CA LEU A 247 -1.37 27.50 7.88
C LEU A 247 -0.08 26.71 7.56
N ARG A 248 0.17 26.41 6.28
CA ARG A 248 1.41 25.78 5.81
C ARG A 248 2.62 26.63 6.16
N GLY A 249 2.56 27.95 5.92
CA GLY A 249 3.62 28.89 6.30
C GLY A 249 3.94 28.86 7.79
N LEU A 250 2.89 28.85 8.64
CA LEU A 250 3.02 28.75 10.09
C LEU A 250 3.67 27.44 10.52
N LEU A 251 3.27 26.31 9.92
CA LEU A 251 3.87 24.99 10.19
C LEU A 251 5.36 24.93 9.81
N ARG A 252 5.77 25.59 8.71
CA ARG A 252 7.19 25.67 8.32
C ARG A 252 7.99 26.61 9.21
N GLN A 253 7.40 27.73 9.62
CA GLN A 253 8.04 28.69 10.52
C GLN A 253 8.32 28.08 11.91
N PHE A 254 7.39 27.28 12.43
CA PHE A 254 7.47 26.66 13.75
C PHE A 254 7.55 25.12 13.65
N SER A 255 8.49 24.65 12.82
CA SER A 255 8.61 23.25 12.41
C SER A 255 8.91 22.25 13.53
N THR A 256 9.32 22.70 14.70
CA THR A 256 9.59 21.85 15.87
C THR A 256 8.47 21.84 16.91
N GLN A 257 7.45 22.70 16.74
CA GLN A 257 6.45 22.96 17.77
C GLN A 257 5.02 22.71 17.29
N VAL A 258 4.72 22.80 15.99
CA VAL A 258 3.32 22.85 15.53
C VAL A 258 3.00 21.68 14.59
N THR A 259 1.80 21.14 14.73
CA THR A 259 1.19 20.16 13.80
C THR A 259 -0.28 20.48 13.57
N ALA A 260 -0.82 20.16 12.39
CA ALA A 260 -2.21 20.42 12.05
C ALA A 260 -2.96 19.16 11.60
N PHE A 261 -4.20 19.02 12.05
CA PHE A 261 -5.13 17.96 11.65
C PHE A 261 -6.45 18.60 11.22
N VAL A 262 -6.83 18.38 9.96
CA VAL A 262 -7.98 19.01 9.30
C VAL A 262 -8.87 17.92 8.72
N THR A 263 -10.19 18.00 8.90
CA THR A 263 -11.14 17.10 8.24
C THR A 263 -12.03 17.84 7.25
N ILE A 264 -12.39 17.21 6.13
CA ILE A 264 -13.29 17.78 5.12
C ILE A 264 -14.27 16.73 4.58
N PRO A 265 -15.59 17.04 4.47
CA PRO A 265 -16.55 16.14 3.82
C PRO A 265 -16.45 16.24 2.29
N VAL A 266 -15.88 15.22 1.65
CA VAL A 266 -15.72 15.19 0.18
C VAL A 266 -17.03 14.90 -0.57
N THR A 267 -18.09 14.52 0.14
CA THR A 267 -19.46 14.49 -0.42
C THR A 267 -19.94 15.87 -0.84
N LEU A 268 -19.54 16.92 -0.11
CA LEU A 268 -19.88 18.32 -0.42
C LEU A 268 -18.79 19.00 -1.26
N PHE A 269 -17.54 18.57 -1.10
CA PHE A 269 -16.39 19.10 -1.83
C PHE A 269 -15.64 17.98 -2.54
N PRO A 270 -16.17 17.47 -3.68
CA PRO A 270 -15.58 16.33 -4.37
C PRO A 270 -14.14 16.58 -4.80
N ARG A 271 -13.32 15.53 -4.73
CA ARG A 271 -11.91 15.56 -5.16
C ARG A 271 -11.72 15.85 -6.65
N SER A 272 -12.76 15.64 -7.46
CA SER A 272 -12.78 16.02 -8.88
C SER A 272 -12.77 17.54 -9.09
N THR A 273 -13.07 18.33 -8.06
CA THR A 273 -13.04 19.79 -8.15
C THR A 273 -11.63 20.34 -7.99
N GLY A 274 -11.32 21.40 -8.74
CA GLY A 274 -10.04 22.08 -8.62
C GLY A 274 -9.79 22.62 -7.21
N LEU A 275 -10.83 23.05 -6.50
CA LEU A 275 -10.72 23.57 -5.13
C LEU A 275 -10.16 22.53 -4.17
N THR A 276 -10.77 21.34 -4.10
CA THR A 276 -10.29 20.24 -3.25
C THR A 276 -8.88 19.83 -3.64
N ARG A 277 -8.58 19.76 -4.95
CA ARG A 277 -7.22 19.43 -5.41
C ARG A 277 -6.17 20.44 -4.96
N TRP A 278 -6.49 21.73 -4.96
CA TRP A 278 -5.60 22.76 -4.40
C TRP A 278 -5.44 22.64 -2.89
N MET A 279 -6.50 22.26 -2.16
CA MET A 279 -6.42 22.00 -0.73
C MET A 279 -5.48 20.82 -0.43
N GLU A 280 -5.61 19.72 -1.18
CA GLU A 280 -4.72 18.55 -1.08
C GLU A 280 -3.24 18.93 -1.28
N LEU A 281 -2.94 19.76 -2.28
CA LEU A 281 -1.57 20.19 -2.60
C LEU A 281 -0.96 21.10 -1.52
N LEU A 282 -1.79 21.88 -0.82
CA LEU A 282 -1.34 22.76 0.26
C LEU A 282 -1.11 22.01 1.58
N CYS A 283 -1.70 20.82 1.74
CA CYS A 283 -1.47 19.93 2.87
C CYS A 283 -0.28 18.98 2.63
N ASP A 284 0.34 18.50 3.71
CA ASP A 284 1.53 17.64 3.60
C ASP A 284 1.16 16.15 3.48
N GLY A 285 0.08 15.74 4.15
CA GLY A 285 -0.54 14.43 4.03
C GLY A 285 -2.03 14.53 3.71
N VAL A 286 -2.54 13.57 2.95
CA VAL A 286 -3.95 13.45 2.55
C VAL A 286 -4.38 12.00 2.68
N LEU A 287 -5.37 11.77 3.54
CA LEU A 287 -6.02 10.47 3.74
C LEU A 287 -7.49 10.56 3.41
N GLU A 288 -8.05 9.52 2.81
CA GLU A 288 -9.47 9.41 2.47
C GLU A 288 -10.10 8.23 3.21
N LEU A 289 -11.14 8.52 3.98
CA LEU A 289 -12.01 7.56 4.64
C LEU A 289 -13.22 7.29 3.73
N ILE A 290 -13.36 6.03 3.32
CA ILE A 290 -14.43 5.55 2.45
C ILE A 290 -15.28 4.55 3.25
N PRO A 291 -16.36 4.99 3.90
CA PRO A 291 -17.28 4.10 4.60
C PRO A 291 -17.90 3.08 3.64
N LEU A 292 -18.01 1.83 4.08
CA LEU A 292 -18.75 0.82 3.33
C LEU A 292 -20.25 1.03 3.60
N GLN A 293 -21.03 1.23 2.53
CA GLN A 293 -22.48 1.27 2.65
C GLN A 293 -22.99 -0.07 3.20
N HIS A 294 -23.97 0.00 4.12
CA HIS A 294 -24.55 -1.17 4.79
C HIS A 294 -24.82 -2.29 3.78
N GLN A 295 -24.15 -3.44 3.94
CA GLN A 295 -24.59 -4.67 3.28
C GLN A 295 -26.04 -4.94 3.70
N ALA A 296 -26.91 -5.19 2.72
CA ALA A 296 -28.29 -5.59 2.97
C ALA A 296 -28.34 -6.72 4.03
N PRO A 297 -29.30 -6.72 4.96
CA PRO A 297 -29.31 -7.61 6.12
C PRO A 297 -29.47 -9.11 5.81
N ALA A 298 -29.48 -9.53 4.55
CA ALA A 298 -29.83 -10.88 4.10
C ALA A 298 -28.73 -11.95 4.28
N ILE A 299 -27.51 -11.59 4.69
CA ILE A 299 -26.43 -12.57 4.98
C ILE A 299 -25.78 -12.20 6.32
N ARG A 300 -26.52 -12.36 7.41
CA ARG A 300 -25.99 -12.22 8.78
C ARG A 300 -25.71 -13.61 9.35
N GLU A 301 -24.51 -14.12 9.13
CA GLU A 301 -23.93 -15.20 9.95
C GLU A 301 -23.65 -14.64 11.37
N PRO A 302 -24.19 -15.25 12.43
CA PRO A 302 -23.93 -14.83 13.80
C PRO A 302 -22.49 -15.24 14.21
N GLY A 303 -21.59 -14.27 14.42
CA GLY A 303 -20.28 -14.52 15.05
C GLY A 303 -19.03 -13.87 14.42
N SER A 304 -19.14 -12.99 13.41
CA SER A 304 -17.97 -12.27 12.87
C SER A 304 -17.83 -10.86 13.46
N ASP A 305 -17.10 -10.71 14.57
CA ASP A 305 -16.85 -9.41 15.22
C ASP A 305 -15.82 -8.52 14.50
N ASN A 306 -15.33 -8.93 13.33
CA ASN A 306 -14.32 -8.19 12.55
C ASN A 306 -14.87 -7.72 11.20
N LYS A 307 -15.95 -6.93 11.22
CA LYS A 307 -16.46 -6.26 10.02
C LYS A 307 -15.80 -4.89 9.89
N GLY A 308 -14.88 -4.76 8.93
CA GLY A 308 -14.33 -3.45 8.56
C GLY A 308 -15.45 -2.47 8.20
N GLN A 309 -15.43 -1.27 8.78
CA GLN A 309 -16.47 -0.25 8.61
C GLN A 309 -16.28 0.59 7.33
N GLY A 310 -15.11 0.48 6.70
CA GLY A 310 -14.70 1.30 5.57
C GLY A 310 -13.32 0.91 5.06
N LEU A 311 -12.89 1.62 4.02
CA LEU A 311 -11.53 1.63 3.52
C LEU A 311 -10.85 2.94 3.91
N LEU A 312 -9.57 2.87 4.26
CA LEU A 312 -8.69 4.02 4.41
C LEU A 312 -7.75 4.03 3.21
N ARG A 313 -7.75 5.13 2.45
CA ARG A 313 -6.88 5.32 1.29
C ARG A 313 -5.92 6.47 1.57
N ALA A 314 -4.61 6.21 1.46
CA ALA A 314 -3.60 7.26 1.55
C ALA A 314 -3.31 7.82 0.14
N HIS A 315 -3.54 9.12 -0.06
CA HIS A 315 -3.20 9.81 -1.31
C HIS A 315 -1.85 10.52 -1.22
N SER A 316 -1.55 11.08 -0.05
CA SER A 316 -0.25 11.66 0.27
C SER A 316 0.07 11.39 1.73
N LEU A 317 1.35 11.25 2.03
CA LEU A 317 1.90 11.05 3.37
C LEU A 317 2.93 12.16 3.64
N PRO A 318 2.90 12.78 4.82
CA PRO A 318 3.81 13.87 5.18
C PRO A 318 5.27 13.44 5.00
N VAL A 319 6.14 14.37 4.56
CA VAL A 319 7.58 14.16 4.33
C VAL A 319 7.90 13.23 3.16
N PHE A 320 7.26 12.07 3.06
CA PHE A 320 7.51 11.10 2.00
C PHE A 320 7.21 11.71 0.62
N HIS A 321 6.04 12.31 0.43
CA HIS A 321 5.66 12.89 -0.86
C HIS A 321 6.38 14.20 -1.19
N GLU A 322 6.79 14.96 -0.18
CA GLU A 322 7.63 16.15 -0.37
C GLU A 322 9.02 15.81 -0.93
N LYS A 323 9.56 14.64 -0.56
CA LYS A 323 10.85 14.13 -1.05
C LYS A 323 10.75 13.41 -2.40
N GLY A 324 9.59 13.49 -3.08
CA GLY A 324 9.32 12.76 -4.32
C GLY A 324 8.94 11.29 -4.12
N GLY A 325 8.72 10.85 -2.87
CA GLY A 325 8.11 9.55 -2.60
C GLY A 325 6.67 9.50 -3.09
N GLY A 326 6.20 8.35 -3.58
CA GLY A 326 4.85 8.25 -4.17
C GLY A 326 4.80 8.50 -5.67
N LEU A 327 5.94 8.77 -6.32
CA LEU A 327 6.09 8.58 -7.78
C LEU A 327 5.93 7.10 -8.19
N GLU A 328 6.00 6.14 -7.26
CA GLU A 328 5.63 4.74 -7.47
C GLU A 328 4.10 4.51 -7.59
N GLY A 329 3.29 5.57 -7.47
CA GLY A 329 1.82 5.52 -7.57
C GLY A 329 1.17 6.71 -8.25
N ALA A 330 1.90 7.81 -8.48
CA ALA A 330 1.57 8.72 -9.55
C ALA A 330 1.65 7.90 -10.84
N MET A 331 0.50 7.61 -11.44
CA MET A 331 0.40 7.13 -12.81
C MET A 331 1.36 7.99 -13.63
N ALA A 332 2.57 7.47 -13.88
CA ALA A 332 3.33 7.89 -15.00
C ALA A 332 2.32 7.71 -16.14
N SER A 333 1.90 8.81 -16.74
CA SER A 333 1.70 8.79 -18.18
C SER A 333 3.02 8.25 -18.71
N ILE A 334 3.09 6.92 -18.81
CA ILE A 334 4.18 6.21 -19.45
C ILE A 334 4.12 6.74 -20.88
N SER A 335 4.87 7.80 -21.16
CA SER A 335 5.13 8.29 -22.51
C SER A 335 6.06 7.33 -23.25
N ASP A 336 6.68 6.40 -22.51
CA ASP A 336 7.65 5.45 -23.02
C ASP A 336 6.96 4.12 -23.33
N PRO A 337 7.06 3.59 -24.56
CA PRO A 337 6.36 2.36 -24.91
C PRO A 337 6.75 1.18 -23.98
N VAL A 338 5.79 0.31 -23.68
CA VAL A 338 5.99 -0.86 -22.82
C VAL A 338 7.00 -1.83 -23.46
N ARG A 339 8.01 -2.25 -22.70
CA ARG A 339 8.98 -3.27 -23.13
C ARG A 339 8.39 -4.67 -23.04
N ILE A 340 8.41 -5.41 -24.14
CA ILE A 340 8.01 -6.83 -24.21
C ILE A 340 9.27 -7.66 -24.47
N SER A 341 9.58 -8.58 -23.55
CA SER A 341 10.73 -9.49 -23.65
C SER A 341 10.36 -10.75 -24.43
N LYS A 342 10.99 -10.98 -25.58
CA LYS A 342 10.90 -12.25 -26.32
C LYS A 342 11.94 -13.24 -25.77
N ILE A 343 11.48 -14.30 -25.11
CA ILE A 343 12.34 -15.33 -24.53
C ILE A 343 11.81 -16.71 -24.93
N ALA A 344 12.63 -17.49 -25.64
CA ALA A 344 12.27 -18.86 -26.07
C ALA A 344 10.91 -18.94 -26.81
N GLY A 345 10.62 -17.96 -27.66
CA GLY A 345 9.37 -17.88 -28.42
C GLY A 345 8.15 -17.38 -27.63
N ARG A 346 8.33 -17.03 -26.35
CA ARG A 346 7.29 -16.48 -25.47
C ARG A 346 7.46 -14.98 -25.31
N TYR A 347 6.35 -14.28 -25.14
CA TYR A 347 6.31 -12.82 -24.99
C TYR A 347 5.99 -12.48 -23.55
N LEU A 348 6.97 -11.97 -22.81
CA LEU A 348 6.89 -11.83 -21.37
C LEU A 348 7.01 -10.36 -20.95
N ILE A 349 6.20 -9.97 -19.97
CA ILE A 349 6.31 -8.70 -19.27
C ILE A 349 6.56 -8.98 -17.81
N PHE A 350 7.69 -8.50 -17.32
CA PHE A 350 8.11 -8.68 -15.93
C PHE A 350 7.60 -7.55 -15.04
N ASP A 351 7.58 -6.30 -15.54
CA ASP A 351 7.18 -5.15 -14.74
C ASP A 351 5.68 -5.15 -14.38
N SER A 352 5.40 -4.98 -13.09
CA SER A 352 4.03 -4.88 -12.57
C SER A 352 3.29 -3.65 -13.07
N GLU A 353 4.00 -2.54 -13.28
CA GLU A 353 3.43 -1.28 -13.76
C GLU A 353 3.01 -1.40 -15.22
N ALA A 354 3.88 -1.96 -16.06
CA ALA A 354 3.57 -2.27 -17.45
C ALA A 354 2.36 -3.21 -17.57
N ALA A 355 2.33 -4.28 -16.77
CA ALA A 355 1.19 -5.20 -16.73
C ALA A 355 -0.12 -4.49 -16.31
N ALA A 356 -0.05 -3.61 -15.30
CA ALA A 356 -1.22 -2.85 -14.84
C ALA A 356 -1.68 -1.81 -15.87
N PHE A 357 -0.76 -1.16 -16.57
CA PHE A 357 -1.03 -0.21 -17.64
C PHE A 357 -1.74 -0.88 -18.81
N LEU A 358 -1.19 -1.99 -19.33
CA LEU A 358 -1.81 -2.74 -20.44
C LEU A 358 -3.23 -3.20 -20.10
N ARG A 359 -3.46 -3.63 -18.86
CA ARG A 359 -4.79 -4.04 -18.41
C ARG A 359 -5.80 -2.90 -18.38
N ARG A 360 -5.39 -1.72 -17.90
CA ARG A 360 -6.30 -0.58 -17.69
C ARG A 360 -6.53 0.24 -18.95
N ASN A 361 -5.50 0.37 -19.79
CA ASN A 361 -5.50 1.27 -20.94
C ASN A 361 -5.71 0.51 -22.26
N GLU A 362 -5.18 -0.71 -22.38
CA GLU A 362 -5.23 -1.50 -23.61
C GLU A 362 -6.16 -2.72 -23.54
N ASN A 363 -6.85 -2.93 -22.41
CA ASN A 363 -7.72 -4.08 -22.14
C ASN A 363 -7.03 -5.45 -22.27
N ILE A 364 -5.69 -5.49 -22.11
CA ILE A 364 -4.88 -6.70 -22.22
C ILE A 364 -4.46 -7.20 -20.83
N ASN A 365 -4.85 -8.42 -20.50
CA ASN A 365 -4.56 -9.02 -19.21
C ASN A 365 -3.25 -9.81 -19.18
N GLY A 366 -2.93 -10.49 -20.29
CA GLY A 366 -1.95 -11.57 -20.30
C GLY A 366 -2.33 -12.76 -19.40
N THR A 367 -1.46 -13.76 -19.39
CA THR A 367 -1.57 -14.94 -18.51
C THR A 367 -0.41 -14.92 -17.51
N LEU A 368 -0.69 -14.96 -16.21
CA LEU A 368 0.36 -15.05 -15.20
C LEU A 368 1.07 -16.40 -15.31
N THR A 369 2.41 -16.41 -15.44
CA THR A 369 3.18 -17.64 -15.62
C THR A 369 4.33 -17.82 -14.65
N GLY A 370 4.67 -16.79 -13.86
CA GLY A 370 5.72 -16.89 -12.87
C GLY A 370 5.25 -17.48 -11.55
N THR A 371 6.21 -17.76 -10.67
CA THR A 371 5.94 -18.24 -9.30
C THR A 371 5.63 -17.08 -8.37
N ALA A 372 4.63 -17.22 -7.50
CA ALA A 372 4.36 -16.24 -6.46
C ALA A 372 5.55 -16.15 -5.47
N PRO A 373 6.19 -14.97 -5.30
CA PRO A 373 7.39 -14.85 -4.45
C PRO A 373 7.19 -15.26 -2.99
N GLN A 374 5.96 -15.14 -2.49
CA GLN A 374 5.61 -15.52 -1.12
C GLN A 374 5.47 -17.05 -0.94
N GLN A 375 5.19 -17.79 -2.02
CA GLN A 375 4.93 -19.22 -2.02
C GLN A 375 5.51 -19.90 -3.28
N PRO A 376 6.84 -20.04 -3.39
CA PRO A 376 7.50 -20.50 -4.61
C PRO A 376 7.25 -21.97 -4.96
N THR A 377 6.79 -22.79 -4.01
CA THR A 377 6.49 -24.23 -4.22
C THR A 377 5.04 -24.48 -4.62
N GLN A 378 4.24 -23.43 -4.75
CA GLN A 378 2.83 -23.52 -5.10
C GLN A 378 2.65 -23.12 -6.57
N ASN A 379 1.90 -23.94 -7.32
CA ASN A 379 1.65 -23.75 -8.75
C ASN A 379 0.18 -23.45 -9.05
N ILE A 380 -0.63 -23.10 -8.04
CA ILE A 380 -2.07 -22.81 -8.22
C ILE A 380 -2.29 -21.31 -8.46
N PHE A 381 -1.47 -20.44 -7.87
CA PHE A 381 -1.54 -18.98 -8.04
C PHE A 381 -0.23 -18.51 -8.65
N LEU A 382 -0.27 -18.29 -9.95
CA LEU A 382 0.87 -17.78 -10.70
C LEU A 382 0.96 -16.27 -10.52
N GLY A 383 2.18 -15.75 -10.50
CA GLY A 383 2.52 -14.34 -10.43
C GLY A 383 3.20 -13.85 -11.72
N LEU A 384 3.85 -12.69 -11.63
CA LEU A 384 4.66 -12.16 -12.72
C LEU A 384 5.83 -13.11 -13.06
N PRO A 385 6.21 -13.21 -14.34
CA PRO A 385 5.76 -12.39 -15.46
C PRO A 385 4.36 -12.75 -15.99
N ILE A 386 3.71 -11.78 -16.66
CA ILE A 386 2.59 -12.09 -17.54
C ILE A 386 3.14 -12.49 -18.92
N GLU A 387 2.52 -13.50 -19.51
CA GLU A 387 2.73 -13.91 -20.88
C GLU A 387 1.64 -13.32 -21.76
N LEU A 388 2.05 -12.65 -22.83
CA LEU A 388 1.17 -12.14 -23.87
C LEU A 388 1.10 -13.14 -25.03
N ARG A 389 -0.06 -13.20 -25.67
CA ARG A 389 -0.24 -13.98 -26.90
C ARG A 389 0.37 -13.23 -28.09
N PRO A 390 0.86 -13.93 -29.13
CA PRO A 390 1.42 -13.28 -30.31
C PRO A 390 0.49 -12.21 -30.90
N GLU A 391 -0.81 -12.49 -30.96
CA GLU A 391 -1.81 -11.58 -31.53
C GLU A 391 -2.00 -10.30 -30.68
N GLU A 392 -1.85 -10.39 -29.36
CA GLU A 392 -1.90 -9.23 -28.46
C GLU A 392 -0.66 -8.36 -28.64
N VAL A 393 0.51 -8.98 -28.79
CA VAL A 393 1.77 -8.28 -29.04
C VAL A 393 1.72 -7.54 -30.36
N GLU A 394 1.21 -8.16 -31.41
CA GLU A 394 1.03 -7.50 -32.71
C GLU A 394 0.17 -6.23 -32.57
N THR A 395 -0.98 -6.35 -31.89
CA THR A 395 -1.89 -5.21 -31.71
C THR A 395 -1.21 -4.07 -30.95
N LEU A 396 -0.40 -4.39 -29.93
CA LEU A 396 0.35 -3.40 -29.15
C LEU A 396 1.45 -2.71 -29.96
N LEU A 397 2.13 -3.45 -30.85
CA LEU A 397 3.12 -2.88 -31.76
C LEU A 397 2.47 -1.96 -32.80
N GLN A 398 1.34 -2.36 -33.39
CA GLN A 398 0.59 -1.54 -34.35
C GLN A 398 0.12 -0.21 -33.74
N LYS A 399 -0.29 -0.21 -32.47
CA LYS A 399 -0.69 1.00 -31.74
C LYS A 399 0.49 1.86 -31.25
N ASN A 400 1.74 1.42 -31.44
CA ASN A 400 2.95 2.04 -30.86
C ASN A 400 2.90 2.18 -29.32
N VAL A 401 2.19 1.29 -28.64
CA VAL A 401 2.06 1.30 -27.17
C VAL A 401 3.17 0.48 -26.50
N ALA A 402 3.72 -0.49 -27.22
CA ALA A 402 4.79 -1.35 -26.76
C ALA A 402 5.86 -1.54 -27.84
N TYR A 403 7.03 -2.02 -27.43
CA TYR A 403 8.08 -2.48 -28.34
C TYR A 403 8.56 -3.86 -27.91
N LEU A 404 8.92 -4.68 -28.90
CA LEU A 404 9.32 -6.08 -28.72
C LEU A 404 10.84 -6.20 -28.82
N VAL A 405 11.50 -6.78 -27.82
CA VAL A 405 12.95 -6.98 -27.75
C VAL A 405 13.27 -8.47 -27.74
N ASP A 406 14.22 -8.90 -28.56
CA ASP A 406 14.85 -10.22 -28.39
C ASP A 406 15.86 -10.18 -27.26
N ASP A 407 15.39 -10.52 -26.05
CA ASP A 407 16.21 -10.43 -24.84
C ASP A 407 17.40 -11.38 -24.90
N VAL A 408 17.26 -12.56 -25.51
CA VAL A 408 18.35 -13.53 -25.60
C VAL A 408 19.47 -12.99 -26.49
N ALA A 409 19.12 -12.48 -27.67
CA ALA A 409 20.08 -11.88 -28.59
C ALA A 409 20.73 -10.62 -27.99
N ALA A 410 19.93 -9.73 -27.39
CA ALA A 410 20.42 -8.50 -26.77
C ALA A 410 21.42 -8.77 -25.64
N HIS A 411 21.13 -9.76 -24.77
CA HIS A 411 22.05 -10.16 -23.72
C HIS A 411 23.32 -10.82 -24.25
N GLN A 412 23.23 -11.67 -25.26
CA GLN A 412 24.40 -12.26 -25.91
C GLN A 412 25.29 -11.19 -26.55
N ALA A 413 24.71 -10.22 -27.25
CA ALA A 413 25.45 -9.13 -27.88
C ALA A 413 26.24 -8.31 -26.86
N VAL A 414 25.66 -8.01 -25.69
CA VAL A 414 26.37 -7.28 -24.63
C VAL A 414 27.47 -8.12 -23.98
N LEU A 415 27.24 -9.41 -23.78
CA LEU A 415 28.26 -10.33 -23.23
C LEU A 415 29.46 -10.51 -24.17
N HIS A 416 29.22 -10.52 -25.48
CA HIS A 416 30.24 -10.65 -26.52
C HIS A 416 30.82 -9.31 -26.99
N ASN A 417 30.36 -8.18 -26.44
CA ASN A 417 30.83 -6.85 -26.85
C ASN A 417 32.34 -6.70 -26.56
N PRO A 418 33.15 -6.27 -27.55
CA PRO A 418 34.59 -6.06 -27.38
C PRO A 418 34.93 -4.92 -26.40
N ASN A 419 33.98 -4.05 -26.08
CA ASN A 419 34.18 -3.02 -25.06
C ASN A 419 34.27 -3.64 -23.65
N SER A 420 35.51 -3.77 -23.16
CA SER A 420 35.82 -4.33 -21.84
C SER A 420 35.12 -3.61 -20.69
N GLU A 421 34.80 -2.32 -20.83
CA GLU A 421 34.15 -1.53 -19.78
C GLU A 421 32.66 -1.86 -19.67
N ALA A 422 31.95 -1.90 -20.79
CA ALA A 422 30.52 -2.26 -20.83
C ALA A 422 30.29 -3.69 -20.29
N ARG A 423 31.17 -4.63 -20.65
CA ARG A 423 31.15 -5.99 -20.12
C ARG A 423 31.44 -6.04 -18.62
N LYS A 424 32.38 -5.23 -18.13
CA LYS A 424 32.70 -5.16 -16.69
C LYS A 424 31.53 -4.59 -15.89
N LEU A 425 30.92 -3.51 -16.35
CA LEU A 425 29.72 -2.91 -15.73
C LEU A 425 28.56 -3.91 -15.68
N TYR A 426 28.33 -4.65 -16.78
CA TYR A 426 27.35 -5.71 -16.83
C TYR A 426 27.60 -6.80 -15.76
N LEU A 427 28.83 -7.31 -15.67
CA LEU A 427 29.21 -8.33 -14.67
C LEU A 427 29.12 -7.81 -13.23
N ASP A 428 29.50 -6.56 -12.99
CA ASP A 428 29.42 -5.94 -11.67
C ASP A 428 27.96 -5.69 -11.25
N SER A 429 27.07 -5.36 -12.20
CA SER A 429 25.62 -5.29 -11.94
C SER A 429 25.05 -6.65 -11.52
N LEU A 430 25.46 -7.74 -12.17
CA LEU A 430 25.04 -9.10 -11.83
C LEU A 430 25.55 -9.55 -10.46
N ARG A 431 26.81 -9.24 -10.15
CA ARG A 431 27.41 -9.49 -8.82
C ARG A 431 26.64 -8.77 -7.73
N THR A 432 26.36 -7.48 -7.93
CA THR A 432 25.62 -6.65 -6.97
C THR A 432 24.24 -7.25 -6.70
N LYS A 433 23.46 -7.56 -7.75
CA LYS A 433 22.13 -8.19 -7.59
C LYS A 433 22.19 -9.53 -6.87
N LYS A 434 23.18 -10.37 -7.19
CA LYS A 434 23.42 -11.66 -6.51
C LYS A 434 23.72 -11.46 -5.03
N ASP A 435 24.56 -10.50 -4.69
CA ASP A 435 24.96 -10.23 -3.30
C ASP A 435 23.80 -9.63 -2.49
N THR A 436 23.04 -8.70 -3.07
CA THR A 436 21.80 -8.17 -2.48
C THR A 436 20.81 -9.29 -2.18
N ALA A 437 20.56 -10.19 -3.14
CA ALA A 437 19.63 -11.29 -2.94
C ALA A 437 20.12 -12.31 -1.90
N ARG A 438 21.44 -12.59 -1.85
CA ARG A 438 22.05 -13.41 -0.80
C ARG A 438 21.84 -12.79 0.58
N GLN A 439 22.02 -11.48 0.69
CA GLN A 439 21.85 -10.75 1.96
C GLN A 439 20.39 -10.80 2.42
N VAL A 440 19.43 -10.57 1.53
CA VAL A 440 18.00 -10.67 1.84
C VAL A 440 17.61 -12.09 2.26
N LEU A 441 18.14 -13.12 1.59
CA LEU A 441 17.84 -14.51 1.94
C LEU A 441 18.48 -14.92 3.27
N ALA A 442 19.72 -14.47 3.53
CA ALA A 442 20.40 -14.67 4.81
C ALA A 442 19.65 -13.98 5.95
N GLU A 443 19.18 -12.75 5.75
CA GLU A 443 18.38 -12.02 6.73
C GLU A 443 17.05 -12.74 7.01
N LYS A 444 16.35 -13.22 5.97
CA LYS A 444 15.10 -13.99 6.12
C LYS A 444 15.33 -15.31 6.85
N ASN A 445 16.42 -16.01 6.55
CA ASN A 445 16.79 -17.25 7.23
C ASN A 445 17.20 -17.01 8.68
N ALA A 446 17.96 -15.94 8.97
CA ALA A 446 18.34 -15.54 10.32
C ALA A 446 17.11 -15.17 11.16
N LYS A 447 16.16 -14.41 10.60
CA LYS A 447 14.86 -14.11 11.23
C LYS A 447 14.08 -15.38 11.54
N ARG A 448 14.00 -16.33 10.59
CA ARG A 448 13.33 -17.62 10.81
C ARG A 448 14.03 -18.49 11.86
N ALA A 449 15.35 -18.50 11.89
CA ALA A 449 16.13 -19.24 12.90
C ALA A 449 15.93 -18.64 14.30
N ALA A 450 15.92 -17.31 14.43
CA ALA A 450 15.63 -16.62 15.68
C ALA A 450 14.21 -16.92 16.20
N GLU A 451 13.20 -16.93 15.31
CA GLU A 451 11.82 -17.31 15.67
C GLU A 451 11.71 -18.77 16.17
N VAL A 452 12.49 -19.69 15.61
CA VAL A 452 12.48 -21.11 16.03
C VAL A 452 13.20 -21.28 17.37
N ALA A 453 14.29 -20.55 17.60
CA ALA A 453 15.03 -20.54 18.85
C ALA A 453 14.19 -19.97 20.01
N GLU A 454 13.46 -18.88 19.79
CA GLU A 454 12.54 -18.31 20.78
C GLU A 454 11.41 -19.29 21.18
N LYS A 455 10.92 -20.09 20.23
CA LYS A 455 9.90 -21.12 20.51
C LYS A 455 10.45 -22.29 21.33
N HIS A 456 11.70 -22.70 21.11
CA HIS A 456 12.33 -23.78 21.89
C HIS A 456 12.82 -23.31 23.27
N GLY A 457 13.13 -22.02 23.46
CA GLY A 457 13.51 -21.45 24.75
C GLY A 457 12.39 -21.44 25.80
N LYS A 458 11.11 -21.41 25.38
CA LYS A 458 9.96 -21.45 26.30
C LYS A 458 9.62 -22.84 26.83
N SER A 459 10.18 -23.92 26.26
CA SER A 459 9.88 -25.31 26.65
C SER A 459 10.85 -25.90 27.70
N ARG A 460 11.86 -25.14 28.17
CA ARG A 460 12.93 -25.64 29.05
C ARG A 460 13.00 -24.94 30.43
N ARG A 461 11.85 -24.74 31.09
CA ARG A 461 11.80 -24.51 32.54
C ARG A 461 11.14 -25.72 33.22
N CYS A 462 11.97 -26.61 33.76
CA CYS A 462 11.54 -27.76 34.55
C CYS A 462 11.26 -27.36 36.01
N THR A 463 10.32 -28.07 36.64
CA THR A 463 10.28 -28.31 38.10
C THR A 463 10.29 -29.83 38.38
N PRO A 464 10.75 -30.27 39.57
CA PRO A 464 11.25 -31.63 39.84
C PRO A 464 10.31 -32.53 40.67
N GLY A 465 10.46 -33.87 40.52
CA GLY A 465 9.95 -34.94 41.40
C GLY A 465 8.44 -35.26 41.25
N ASN A 466 7.94 -36.50 41.28
CA ASN A 466 8.47 -37.76 41.83
C ASN A 466 7.80 -38.99 41.13
N PRO A 467 8.21 -40.24 41.46
CA PRO A 467 8.13 -41.43 40.61
C PRO A 467 6.80 -42.19 40.73
N ASP A 468 6.68 -43.24 39.91
CA ASP A 468 5.60 -44.24 39.81
C ASP A 468 4.55 -43.92 38.74
N ASP A 469 4.80 -44.41 37.52
CA ASP A 469 4.06 -45.60 37.08
C ASP A 469 4.80 -46.29 35.92
N GLY A 470 4.87 -47.61 36.01
CA GLY A 470 5.57 -48.44 35.05
C GLY A 470 4.67 -48.77 33.88
N THR A 471 5.08 -48.41 32.66
CA THR A 471 4.77 -49.26 31.49
C THR A 471 5.83 -49.12 30.43
N ASN A 472 6.47 -50.26 30.18
CA ASN A 472 7.60 -50.45 29.31
C ASN A 472 7.08 -50.64 27.87
N ILE A 473 7.32 -49.68 26.99
CA ILE A 473 7.35 -49.93 25.54
C ILE A 473 8.69 -49.43 25.01
N GLN A 474 9.62 -50.38 24.94
CA GLN A 474 10.86 -50.37 24.19
C GLN A 474 10.54 -49.98 22.74
N GLY A 475 11.01 -48.83 22.27
CA GLY A 475 12.27 -48.77 21.57
C GLY A 475 12.03 -48.74 20.06
N ASP A 476 11.93 -47.54 19.47
CA ASP A 476 12.48 -47.35 18.13
C ASP A 476 13.10 -45.96 18.00
N ARG A 477 14.42 -45.97 18.08
CA ARG A 477 15.31 -44.83 17.95
C ARG A 477 15.44 -44.56 16.47
N ILE A 478 14.52 -43.76 15.90
CA ILE A 478 14.75 -43.19 14.57
C ILE A 478 15.79 -42.09 14.73
N GLU A 479 17.04 -42.51 14.60
CA GLU A 479 18.19 -41.64 14.37
C GLU A 479 17.82 -40.64 13.26
N MET A 480 17.91 -39.34 13.58
CA MET A 480 17.99 -38.31 12.57
C MET A 480 19.24 -38.57 11.75
N ILE A 481 19.09 -39.32 10.66
CA ILE A 481 20.05 -39.39 9.58
C ILE A 481 20.25 -37.95 9.12
N THR A 482 21.36 -37.38 9.58
CA THR A 482 21.95 -36.18 9.04
C THR A 482 22.36 -36.56 7.62
N ARG A 483 21.44 -36.43 6.66
CA ARG A 483 21.79 -36.40 5.25
C ARG A 483 22.58 -35.12 5.04
N GLN A 484 23.89 -35.25 5.24
CA GLN A 484 24.90 -34.51 4.50
C GLN A 484 24.57 -34.72 3.02
N GLN A 485 23.75 -33.84 2.45
CA GLN A 485 23.69 -33.67 1.02
C GLN A 485 24.61 -32.53 0.68
N ASP A 486 25.73 -32.96 0.10
CA ASP A 486 26.61 -32.27 -0.82
C ASP A 486 26.43 -30.77 -0.97
N THR A 487 27.56 -30.08 -0.84
CA THR A 487 27.82 -28.74 -1.33
C THR A 487 27.73 -28.70 -2.87
N ALA A 488 26.59 -29.07 -3.44
CA ALA A 488 26.19 -28.55 -4.74
C ALA A 488 25.99 -27.05 -4.52
N HIS A 489 26.75 -26.23 -5.24
CA HIS A 489 26.53 -24.79 -5.29
C HIS A 489 25.02 -24.54 -5.41
N LYS A 490 24.36 -24.09 -4.34
CA LYS A 490 22.99 -23.59 -4.42
C LYS A 490 23.06 -22.34 -5.29
N SER A 491 22.91 -22.56 -6.59
CA SER A 491 22.51 -21.58 -7.57
C SER A 491 21.29 -20.88 -6.99
N LEU A 492 21.51 -19.70 -6.41
CA LEU A 492 20.43 -18.77 -6.13
C LEU A 492 20.02 -18.26 -7.51
N SER A 493 19.04 -18.91 -8.13
CA SER A 493 18.33 -18.36 -9.27
C SER A 493 17.47 -17.22 -8.75
N VAL A 494 18.09 -16.06 -8.56
CA VAL A 494 17.39 -14.81 -8.31
C VAL A 494 16.81 -14.40 -9.64
N THR A 495 15.55 -14.75 -9.89
CA THR A 495 14.83 -14.19 -11.03
C THR A 495 14.31 -12.83 -10.57
N PRO A 496 14.86 -11.71 -11.05
CA PRO A 496 14.28 -10.41 -10.75
C PRO A 496 12.84 -10.40 -11.27
N THR A 497 11.91 -9.95 -10.43
CA THR A 497 10.50 -9.77 -10.83
C THR A 497 10.27 -8.49 -11.63
N SER A 498 11.33 -7.74 -11.94
CA SER A 498 11.28 -6.53 -12.77
C SER A 498 12.20 -6.66 -13.97
N SER A 499 11.80 -6.07 -15.09
CA SER A 499 12.62 -5.89 -16.30
C SER A 499 13.63 -4.74 -16.11
N GLY A 500 14.23 -4.63 -14.93
CA GLY A 500 15.28 -3.66 -14.70
C GLY A 500 16.42 -3.88 -15.69
N SER A 501 16.63 -2.90 -16.57
CA SER A 501 17.56 -2.94 -17.70
C SER A 501 18.96 -3.32 -17.19
N LEU A 502 19.33 -4.59 -17.41
CA LEU A 502 20.66 -5.12 -17.12
C LEU A 502 21.66 -4.67 -18.19
N ILE A 503 21.14 -4.22 -19.33
CA ILE A 503 21.85 -3.74 -20.51
C ILE A 503 21.40 -2.30 -20.79
N SER A 504 22.11 -1.52 -21.60
CA SER A 504 21.66 -0.15 -21.92
C SER A 504 20.39 -0.20 -22.79
N GLN A 505 19.48 0.77 -22.62
CA GLN A 505 18.31 0.94 -23.50
C GLN A 505 18.68 1.01 -24.99
N ASP A 506 19.86 1.56 -25.32
CA ASP A 506 20.35 1.62 -26.70
C ASP A 506 20.67 0.23 -27.27
N ALA A 507 21.19 -0.67 -26.43
CA ALA A 507 21.49 -2.05 -26.81
C ALA A 507 20.21 -2.89 -26.98
N GLU A 508 19.18 -2.58 -26.21
CA GLU A 508 17.84 -3.18 -26.34
C GLU A 508 17.15 -2.74 -27.63
N ARG A 509 17.21 -1.44 -27.96
CA ARG A 509 16.65 -0.90 -29.20
C ARG A 509 17.27 -1.51 -30.46
N ALA A 510 18.54 -1.90 -30.40
CA ALA A 510 19.23 -2.55 -31.52
C ALA A 510 18.70 -3.96 -31.86
N HIS A 511 17.96 -4.61 -30.94
CA HIS A 511 17.44 -5.97 -31.11
C HIS A 511 15.90 -6.00 -31.08
N GLN A 512 15.27 -4.93 -31.57
CA GLN A 512 13.82 -4.91 -31.75
C GLN A 512 13.39 -5.88 -32.85
N VAL A 513 12.33 -6.64 -32.59
CA VAL A 513 11.78 -7.64 -33.53
C VAL A 513 10.33 -7.29 -33.86
N THR A 514 9.90 -7.56 -35.09
CA THR A 514 8.57 -7.17 -35.60
C THR A 514 7.70 -8.33 -36.06
N ASN A 515 8.04 -9.59 -35.71
CA ASN A 515 7.37 -10.77 -36.28
C ASN A 515 6.43 -11.52 -35.31
N PRO A 516 5.38 -10.91 -34.73
CA PRO A 516 4.28 -11.67 -34.15
C PRO A 516 3.27 -12.14 -35.22
N THR A 517 2.54 -13.21 -34.91
CA THR A 517 1.51 -13.78 -35.77
C THR A 517 0.30 -12.84 -35.88
N ARG A 518 -0.22 -12.66 -37.10
CA ARG A 518 -1.36 -11.78 -37.34
C ARG A 518 -2.65 -12.31 -36.71
N GLY A 519 -3.31 -11.46 -35.91
CA GLY A 519 -4.51 -11.84 -35.16
C GLY A 519 -5.70 -10.90 -35.39
N PRO A 520 -6.38 -10.94 -36.55
CA PRO A 520 -7.39 -9.95 -36.89
C PRO A 520 -8.61 -9.97 -35.97
N LEU A 521 -9.07 -11.14 -35.50
CA LEU A 521 -10.15 -11.22 -34.52
C LEU A 521 -9.73 -10.63 -33.17
N CYS A 522 -8.51 -10.87 -32.73
CA CYS A 522 -7.97 -10.34 -31.48
C CYS A 522 -7.90 -8.81 -31.53
N GLY A 523 -7.32 -8.26 -32.60
CA GLY A 523 -7.25 -6.81 -32.81
C GLY A 523 -8.63 -6.15 -32.85
N PHE A 524 -9.58 -6.73 -33.59
CA PHE A 524 -10.97 -6.25 -33.64
C PHE A 524 -11.64 -6.20 -32.27
N LEU A 525 -11.51 -7.27 -31.47
CA LEU A 525 -12.10 -7.36 -30.14
C LEU A 525 -11.48 -6.35 -29.17
N LEU A 526 -10.15 -6.17 -29.20
CA LEU A 526 -9.45 -5.18 -28.38
C LEU A 526 -9.87 -3.75 -28.74
N THR A 527 -9.90 -3.41 -30.03
CA THR A 527 -10.32 -2.07 -30.51
C THR A 527 -11.80 -1.81 -30.21
N SER A 528 -12.62 -2.85 -30.14
CA SER A 528 -14.03 -2.78 -29.73
C SER A 528 -14.23 -2.70 -28.21
N GLY A 529 -13.15 -2.66 -27.42
CA GLY A 529 -13.21 -2.48 -25.96
C GLY A 529 -13.37 -3.77 -25.15
N TYR A 530 -13.30 -4.94 -25.77
CA TYR A 530 -13.43 -6.21 -25.07
C TYR A 530 -12.11 -6.66 -24.45
N TYR A 531 -12.24 -7.44 -23.37
CA TYR A 531 -11.14 -8.15 -22.75
C TYR A 531 -11.16 -9.62 -23.18
N MET A 532 -10.00 -10.25 -23.19
CA MET A 532 -9.88 -11.65 -23.57
C MET A 532 -9.00 -12.46 -22.61
N THR A 533 -9.34 -13.73 -22.45
CA THR A 533 -8.49 -14.75 -21.82
C THR A 533 -8.44 -16.00 -22.71
N PRO A 534 -7.50 -16.94 -22.50
CA PRO A 534 -7.45 -18.19 -23.26
C PRO A 534 -8.76 -18.99 -23.14
N GLY A 535 -9.36 -19.34 -24.28
CA GLY A 535 -10.64 -20.05 -24.33
C GLY A 535 -10.54 -21.57 -24.29
N LEU A 536 -9.33 -22.14 -24.21
CA LEU A 536 -9.06 -23.57 -24.44
C LEU A 536 -9.93 -24.49 -23.57
N ARG A 537 -10.19 -24.10 -22.32
CA ARG A 537 -11.05 -24.84 -21.38
C ARG A 537 -12.48 -25.04 -21.89
N PHE A 538 -12.96 -24.15 -22.77
CA PHE A 538 -14.30 -24.14 -23.32
C PHE A 538 -14.32 -24.52 -24.81
N GLY A 539 -13.24 -25.08 -25.35
CA GLY A 539 -13.15 -25.46 -26.76
C GLY A 539 -13.13 -24.28 -27.74
N ALA A 540 -12.69 -23.11 -27.28
CA ALA A 540 -12.59 -21.91 -28.10
C ALA A 540 -11.19 -21.29 -28.03
N LYS A 541 -10.86 -20.41 -28.97
CA LYS A 541 -9.60 -19.67 -28.99
C LYS A 541 -9.60 -18.64 -27.87
N TYR A 542 -10.69 -17.88 -27.72
CA TYR A 542 -10.80 -16.79 -26.76
C TYR A 542 -12.05 -16.93 -25.89
N SER A 543 -11.90 -16.61 -24.60
CA SER A 543 -13.01 -16.18 -23.77
C SER A 543 -13.09 -14.66 -23.78
N VAL A 544 -14.21 -14.10 -24.21
CA VAL A 544 -14.38 -12.66 -24.45
C VAL A 544 -15.31 -12.05 -23.41
N TYR A 545 -14.88 -10.94 -22.81
CA TYR A 545 -15.54 -10.28 -21.70
C TYR A 545 -15.85 -8.83 -22.06
N PRO A 546 -17.02 -8.30 -21.65
CA PRO A 546 -17.39 -6.90 -21.90
C PRO A 546 -16.56 -5.89 -21.08
N GLY A 547 -15.77 -6.38 -20.13
CA GLY A 547 -14.91 -5.59 -19.25
C GLY A 547 -13.92 -6.50 -18.53
N ASP A 548 -13.21 -5.95 -17.55
CA ASP A 548 -12.16 -6.66 -16.82
C ASP A 548 -12.66 -8.04 -16.27
N PRO A 549 -12.02 -9.17 -16.62
CA PRO A 549 -12.35 -10.52 -16.15
C PRO A 549 -12.36 -10.75 -14.64
N LEU A 550 -11.80 -9.85 -13.82
CA LEU A 550 -11.95 -9.88 -12.36
C LEU A 550 -13.32 -9.37 -11.89
N ARG A 551 -14.03 -8.64 -12.75
CA ARG A 551 -15.34 -8.02 -12.46
C ARG A 551 -16.47 -8.59 -13.30
N PHE A 552 -16.17 -9.04 -14.51
CA PHE A 552 -17.16 -9.50 -15.49
C PHE A 552 -16.99 -10.98 -15.82
N HIS A 553 -18.09 -11.64 -16.16
CA HIS A 553 -18.08 -12.96 -16.76
C HIS A 553 -17.94 -12.86 -18.29
N ALA A 554 -17.38 -13.90 -18.92
CA ALA A 554 -17.27 -13.93 -20.38
C ALA A 554 -18.66 -14.05 -21.01
N HIS A 555 -18.93 -13.27 -22.05
CA HIS A 555 -20.17 -13.32 -22.82
C HIS A 555 -20.03 -14.22 -24.06
N TYR A 556 -18.84 -14.25 -24.68
CA TYR A 556 -18.60 -14.99 -25.91
C TYR A 556 -17.45 -15.98 -25.76
N MET A 557 -17.61 -17.18 -26.32
CA MET A 557 -16.52 -18.08 -26.66
C MET A 557 -16.20 -17.87 -28.14
N ALA A 558 -15.02 -17.34 -28.47
CA ALA A 558 -14.73 -16.84 -29.81
C ALA A 558 -13.66 -17.63 -30.56
N ASN A 559 -13.94 -17.92 -31.84
CA ASN A 559 -13.04 -18.55 -32.80
C ASN A 559 -12.91 -17.70 -34.07
N GLN A 560 -11.73 -17.76 -34.69
CA GLN A 560 -11.45 -17.12 -35.96
C GLN A 560 -11.36 -18.19 -37.05
N TYR A 561 -11.92 -17.90 -38.21
CA TYR A 561 -11.81 -18.69 -39.44
C TYR A 561 -11.33 -17.80 -40.58
N ASP A 562 -10.72 -18.38 -41.61
CA ASP A 562 -10.39 -17.65 -42.83
C ASP A 562 -11.67 -17.34 -43.63
N TRP A 563 -11.63 -16.29 -44.45
CA TRP A 563 -12.83 -15.78 -45.12
C TRP A 563 -13.55 -16.80 -46.01
N ALA A 564 -12.78 -17.64 -46.69
CA ALA A 564 -13.28 -18.67 -47.60
C ALA A 564 -13.17 -20.08 -46.99
N GLU A 565 -12.88 -20.18 -45.69
CA GLU A 565 -12.78 -21.47 -45.01
C GLU A 565 -14.17 -22.10 -44.86
N GLU A 566 -14.32 -23.32 -45.36
CA GLU A 566 -15.51 -24.12 -45.09
C GLU A 566 -15.48 -24.60 -43.64
N ILE A 567 -16.41 -24.10 -42.82
CA ILE A 567 -16.51 -24.48 -41.41
C ILE A 567 -17.31 -25.79 -41.32
N PRO A 568 -16.72 -26.90 -40.83
CA PRO A 568 -17.47 -28.14 -40.63
C PRO A 568 -18.66 -27.93 -39.71
N ILE A 569 -19.83 -28.45 -40.08
CA ILE A 569 -21.05 -28.28 -39.28
C ILE A 569 -20.88 -28.82 -37.85
N LEU A 570 -20.07 -29.87 -37.67
CA LEU A 570 -19.75 -30.43 -36.37
C LEU A 570 -19.00 -29.45 -35.46
N ASP A 571 -18.15 -28.59 -36.01
CA ASP A 571 -17.42 -27.58 -35.23
C ASP A 571 -18.35 -26.46 -34.77
N ILE A 572 -19.33 -26.07 -35.61
CA ILE A 572 -20.39 -25.13 -35.25
C ILE A 572 -21.26 -25.72 -34.13
N VAL A 573 -21.68 -26.98 -34.27
CA VAL A 573 -22.51 -27.67 -33.28
C VAL A 573 -21.73 -27.84 -31.97
N ALA A 574 -20.47 -28.26 -32.02
CA ALA A 574 -19.63 -28.46 -30.84
C ALA A 574 -19.33 -27.14 -30.13
N GLY A 575 -18.91 -26.11 -30.87
CA GLY A 575 -18.64 -24.78 -30.33
C GLY A 575 -19.89 -24.14 -29.71
N GLY A 576 -21.03 -24.21 -30.42
CA GLY A 576 -22.32 -23.76 -29.92
C GLY A 576 -22.74 -24.48 -28.63
N ARG A 577 -22.68 -25.83 -28.62
CA ARG A 577 -23.02 -26.64 -27.43
C ARG A 577 -22.13 -26.29 -26.24
N LEU A 578 -20.81 -26.19 -26.42
CA LEU A 578 -19.87 -25.90 -25.34
C LEU A 578 -20.08 -24.49 -24.77
N ALA A 579 -20.33 -23.50 -25.62
CA ALA A 579 -20.60 -22.13 -25.19
C ALA A 579 -21.95 -22.02 -24.46
N THR A 580 -23.03 -22.56 -25.04
CA THR A 580 -24.38 -22.46 -24.45
C THR A 580 -24.48 -23.24 -23.13
N ALA A 581 -23.76 -24.35 -22.97
CA ALA A 581 -23.70 -25.10 -21.71
C ALA A 581 -23.17 -24.27 -20.53
N VAL A 582 -22.37 -23.23 -20.80
CA VAL A 582 -21.88 -22.28 -19.79
C VAL A 582 -22.58 -20.91 -19.87
N LYS A 583 -23.75 -20.86 -20.51
CA LYS A 583 -24.59 -19.65 -20.72
C LYS A 583 -23.86 -18.53 -21.47
N LYS A 584 -23.14 -18.89 -22.54
CA LYS A 584 -22.39 -17.96 -23.40
C LYS A 584 -22.75 -18.19 -24.86
N ALA A 585 -22.60 -17.15 -25.67
CA ALA A 585 -22.74 -17.25 -27.12
C ALA A 585 -21.44 -17.75 -27.76
N TYR A 586 -21.56 -18.59 -28.78
CA TYR A 586 -20.40 -18.96 -29.60
C TYR A 586 -20.21 -17.91 -30.70
N LEU A 587 -19.07 -17.21 -30.68
CA LEU A 587 -18.74 -16.15 -31.61
C LEU A 587 -17.76 -16.68 -32.66
N VAL A 588 -18.13 -16.57 -33.93
CA VAL A 588 -17.22 -16.86 -35.04
C VAL A 588 -16.91 -15.57 -35.78
N GLY A 589 -15.66 -15.40 -36.19
CA GLY A 589 -15.23 -14.21 -36.91
C GLY A 589 -14.29 -14.51 -38.06
N ALA A 590 -14.43 -13.75 -39.15
CA ALA A 590 -13.52 -13.78 -40.28
C ALA A 590 -13.24 -12.36 -40.80
N GLN A 591 -12.01 -12.12 -41.24
CA GLN A 591 -11.62 -10.84 -41.83
C GLN A 591 -12.05 -10.78 -43.30
N GLN A 592 -12.77 -9.73 -43.70
CA GLN A 592 -13.18 -9.58 -45.09
C GLN A 592 -11.95 -9.27 -45.98
N PRO A 593 -11.78 -9.93 -47.14
CA PRO A 593 -10.72 -9.63 -48.08
C PRO A 593 -10.91 -8.22 -48.63
N GLN A 594 -9.79 -7.51 -48.74
CA GLN A 594 -9.77 -6.11 -49.17
C GLN A 594 -10.13 -6.03 -50.67
N THR A 595 -11.29 -5.47 -51.00
CA THR A 595 -11.75 -5.33 -52.39
C THR A 595 -11.25 -4.06 -53.09
N ASP A 596 -10.74 -3.06 -52.34
CA ASP A 596 -10.16 -1.82 -52.90
C ASP A 596 -8.92 -1.36 -52.11
N LYS A 597 -7.87 -0.97 -52.82
CA LYS A 597 -6.52 -0.62 -52.29
C LYS A 597 -6.43 0.74 -51.58
N THR A 598 -7.54 1.45 -51.37
CA THR A 598 -7.53 2.86 -50.96
C THR A 598 -7.98 3.13 -49.52
N VAL A 599 -8.46 2.10 -48.80
CA VAL A 599 -8.82 2.21 -47.37
C VAL A 599 -8.25 1.01 -46.61
N ASP A 600 -7.42 1.29 -45.62
CA ASP A 600 -6.47 0.35 -45.00
C ASP A 600 -7.05 -0.45 -43.81
N ASP A 601 -8.33 -0.84 -43.84
CA ASP A 601 -8.90 -1.66 -42.76
C ASP A 601 -9.87 -2.72 -43.31
N GLY A 602 -9.40 -3.97 -43.40
CA GLY A 602 -10.24 -5.12 -43.71
C GLY A 602 -11.30 -5.30 -42.62
N LYS A 603 -12.57 -5.00 -42.94
CA LYS A 603 -13.70 -5.05 -42.00
C LYS A 603 -13.87 -6.46 -41.45
N MET A 604 -13.88 -6.59 -40.11
CA MET A 604 -14.16 -7.87 -39.45
C MET A 604 -15.65 -8.19 -39.53
N ARG A 605 -16.01 -9.43 -39.93
CA ARG A 605 -17.38 -9.93 -39.87
C ARG A 605 -17.47 -10.99 -38.77
N THR A 606 -18.49 -10.87 -37.93
CA THR A 606 -18.71 -11.78 -36.80
C THR A 606 -20.15 -12.26 -36.75
N PHE A 607 -20.35 -13.51 -36.34
CA PHE A 607 -21.66 -14.11 -36.08
C PHE A 607 -21.68 -14.72 -34.68
N SER A 608 -22.79 -14.50 -33.95
CA SER A 608 -23.05 -15.17 -32.68
C SER A 608 -24.05 -16.30 -32.87
N ILE A 609 -23.74 -17.47 -32.33
CA ILE A 609 -24.53 -18.69 -32.45
C ILE A 609 -24.92 -19.15 -31.05
N GLU A 610 -26.21 -19.39 -30.87
CA GLU A 610 -26.79 -19.91 -29.63
C GLU A 610 -27.77 -21.04 -29.97
N TRP A 611 -27.85 -22.04 -29.11
CA TRP A 611 -28.87 -23.08 -29.24
C TRP A 611 -30.23 -22.54 -28.79
N ALA A 612 -31.22 -22.57 -29.69
CA ALA A 612 -32.56 -22.04 -29.44
C ALA A 612 -33.38 -22.83 -28.40
N ALA A 613 -32.89 -23.97 -27.93
CA ALA A 613 -33.58 -24.83 -26.96
C ALA A 613 -32.62 -25.19 -25.82
N MET A 614 -32.62 -24.39 -24.76
CA MET A 614 -32.13 -24.80 -23.44
C MET A 614 -32.92 -24.14 -22.33
#